data_AF-A0A1H3H585-F1
#
_entry.id   AF-A0A1H3H585-F1
#
_cell.length_a   1.000
_cell.length_b   1.000
_cell.length_c   1.000
_cell.angle_alpha   90.00
_cell.angle_beta   90.00
_cell.angle_gamma   90.00
#
_symmetry.space_group_name_H-M   'P 1'
#
loop_
_entity.id
_entity.type
_entity.pdbx_description
1 polymer ?
#
loop_
_entity_poly.entity_id
_entity_poly.type
_entity_poly.pdbx_seq_one_letter_code
_entity_poly.pdbx_strand_id
1 'polypeptide(L)'
;MTVQLIAQKAKALARMGRRDEMLDTLERGRVVLDGMPYPDNIENHFMVDPSKYDFYAMDCYRQIGENRLARELSDEVIRASTDFHGNERWPMRIAEAQVTLGIVAAREGNLDEAVGYGRRALSGDRKSLPSLAMHSRDLSQVLTERYADEPETEAYLEQLQSIQSQ
;
A
#
# COMPACT_ATOMS: atom_id res chain seq x y z
N MET A 1 2.72 20.72 -5.36
CA MET A 1 1.71 20.06 -6.22
C MET A 1 2.30 19.21 -7.35
N THR A 2 3.45 19.58 -7.95
CA THR A 2 4.07 18.82 -9.06
C THR A 2 4.41 17.36 -8.71
N VAL A 3 4.98 17.09 -7.54
CA VAL A 3 5.41 15.74 -7.12
C VAL A 3 4.24 14.76 -7.03
N GLN A 4 3.11 15.18 -6.45
CA GLN A 4 1.93 14.31 -6.31
C GLN A 4 1.35 13.90 -7.67
N LEU A 5 1.30 14.82 -8.64
CA LEU A 5 0.82 14.50 -9.99
C LEU A 5 1.75 13.50 -10.69
N ILE A 6 3.06 13.65 -10.52
CA ILE A 6 4.04 12.69 -11.06
C ILE A 6 3.83 11.31 -10.42
N ALA A 7 3.67 11.24 -9.09
CA ALA A 7 3.44 9.99 -8.39
C ALA A 7 2.13 9.30 -8.82
N GLN A 8 1.04 10.06 -8.99
CA GLN A 8 -0.23 9.51 -9.48
C GLN A 8 -0.12 9.01 -10.93
N LYS A 9 0.66 9.69 -11.80
CA LYS A 9 0.99 9.17 -13.13
C LYS A 9 1.71 7.83 -13.04
N ALA A 10 2.69 7.68 -12.14
CA ALA A 10 3.38 6.41 -11.93
C ALA A 10 2.42 5.29 -11.52
N LYS A 11 1.49 5.54 -10.58
CA LYS A 11 0.46 4.57 -10.17
C LYS A 11 -0.42 4.11 -11.34
N ALA A 12 -0.77 5.04 -12.25
CA ALA A 12 -1.54 4.72 -13.44
C ALA A 12 -0.72 3.86 -14.43
N LEU A 13 0.55 4.20 -14.66
CA LEU A 13 1.46 3.42 -15.50
C LEU A 13 1.68 2.00 -14.96
N ALA A 14 1.83 1.85 -13.65
CA ALA A 14 1.95 0.55 -12.99
C ALA A 14 0.73 -0.34 -13.25
N ARG A 15 -0.49 0.22 -13.11
CA ARG A 15 -1.75 -0.50 -13.40
C ARG A 15 -1.93 -0.87 -14.86
N MET A 16 -1.35 -0.09 -15.78
CA MET A 16 -1.30 -0.39 -17.21
C MET A 16 -0.18 -1.37 -17.60
N GLY A 17 0.63 -1.86 -16.65
CA GLY A 17 1.76 -2.75 -16.93
C GLY A 17 2.95 -2.06 -17.63
N ARG A 18 2.97 -0.72 -17.70
CA ARG A 18 4.03 0.06 -18.37
C ARG A 18 5.22 0.26 -17.44
N ARG A 19 5.93 -0.84 -17.13
CA ARG A 19 7.00 -0.91 -16.12
C ARG A 19 8.08 0.16 -16.31
N ASP A 20 8.70 0.26 -17.47
CA ASP A 20 9.85 1.15 -17.67
C ASP A 20 9.47 2.63 -17.52
N GLU A 21 8.31 3.01 -18.07
CA GLU A 21 7.80 4.37 -17.94
C GLU A 21 7.37 4.71 -16.51
N MET A 22 6.87 3.71 -15.77
CA MET A 22 6.57 3.85 -14.36
C MET A 22 7.85 4.12 -13.56
N LEU A 23 8.93 3.37 -13.81
CA LEU A 23 10.23 3.57 -13.14
C LEU A 23 10.80 4.96 -13.43
N ASP A 24 10.85 5.37 -14.71
CA ASP A 24 11.29 6.72 -15.11
C ASP A 24 10.46 7.82 -14.44
N THR A 25 9.13 7.62 -14.38
CA THR A 25 8.23 8.58 -13.73
C THR A 25 8.47 8.68 -12.22
N LEU A 26 8.75 7.55 -11.54
CA LEU A 26 9.12 7.55 -10.12
C LEU A 26 10.48 8.24 -9.89
N GLU A 27 11.48 7.94 -10.71
CA GLU A 27 12.79 8.59 -10.59
C GLU A 27 12.67 10.10 -10.76
N ARG A 28 11.96 10.55 -11.80
CA ARG A 28 11.69 11.97 -12.03
C ARG A 28 10.97 12.62 -10.85
N GLY A 29 9.98 11.95 -10.26
CA GLY A 29 9.26 12.48 -9.12
C GLY A 29 10.15 12.60 -7.87
N ARG A 30 11.07 11.65 -7.68
CA ARG A 30 12.06 11.70 -6.60
C ARG A 30 13.05 12.86 -6.79
N VAL A 31 13.60 13.04 -7.99
CA VAL A 31 14.49 14.17 -8.30
C VAL A 31 13.80 15.52 -8.04
N VAL A 32 12.53 15.67 -8.43
CA VAL A 32 11.76 16.89 -8.15
C VAL A 32 11.56 17.09 -6.65
N LEU A 33 11.25 16.03 -5.91
CA LEU A 33 11.07 16.10 -4.46
C LEU A 33 12.36 16.49 -3.72
N ASP A 34 13.48 15.87 -4.07
CA ASP A 34 14.78 16.10 -3.42
C ASP A 34 15.30 17.54 -3.66
N GLY A 35 14.83 18.20 -4.73
CA GLY A 35 15.12 19.61 -5.00
C GLY A 35 14.22 20.61 -4.25
N MET A 36 13.22 20.15 -3.49
CA MET A 36 12.28 21.00 -2.75
C MET A 36 12.68 21.12 -1.27
N PRO A 37 12.35 22.23 -0.58
CA PRO A 37 12.46 22.29 0.86
C PRO A 37 11.51 21.27 1.51
N TYR A 38 11.88 20.78 2.69
CA TYR A 38 11.03 19.88 3.45
C TYR A 38 9.69 20.57 3.79
N PRO A 39 8.54 19.87 3.68
CA PRO A 39 7.24 20.49 3.93
C PRO A 39 7.07 21.02 5.36
N ASP A 40 6.57 22.25 5.48
CA ASP A 40 6.24 22.85 6.79
C ASP A 40 5.03 22.17 7.46
N ASN A 41 4.13 21.59 6.66
CA ASN A 41 2.95 20.86 7.14
C ASN A 41 2.76 19.55 6.36
N ILE A 42 3.28 18.46 6.92
CA ILE A 42 3.19 17.11 6.35
C ILE A 42 1.80 16.48 6.45
N GLU A 43 0.89 17.10 7.21
CA GLU A 43 -0.51 16.67 7.32
C GLU A 43 -1.36 17.16 6.15
N ASN A 44 -0.88 18.18 5.44
CA ASN A 44 -1.57 18.69 4.27
C ASN A 44 -1.56 17.65 3.13
N HIS A 45 -2.76 17.33 2.63
CA HIS A 45 -2.95 16.35 1.58
C HIS A 45 -2.18 16.66 0.27
N PHE A 46 -1.85 17.93 -0.02
CA PHE A 46 -1.13 18.33 -1.24
C PHE A 46 0.37 18.47 -1.05
N MET A 47 0.85 18.38 0.19
CA MET A 47 2.27 18.33 0.49
C MET A 47 2.73 16.87 0.42
N VAL A 48 3.87 16.66 -0.23
CA VAL A 48 4.50 15.35 -0.36
C VAL A 48 5.84 15.45 0.31
N ASP A 49 5.97 14.75 1.43
CA ASP A 49 7.23 14.47 2.11
C ASP A 49 7.82 13.15 1.59
N PRO A 50 9.09 12.83 1.90
CA PRO A 50 9.73 11.59 1.48
C PRO A 50 8.92 10.34 1.83
N SER A 51 8.38 10.23 3.05
CA SER A 51 7.59 9.05 3.46
C SER A 51 6.31 8.88 2.64
N LYS A 52 5.60 9.97 2.31
CA LYS A 52 4.44 9.89 1.42
C LYS A 52 4.83 9.53 -0.01
N TYR A 53 6.02 9.92 -0.45
CA TYR A 53 6.53 9.50 -1.75
C TYR A 53 6.83 8.00 -1.78
N ASP A 54 7.44 7.48 -0.72
CA ASP A 54 7.70 6.05 -0.54
C ASP A 54 6.40 5.24 -0.54
N PHE A 55 5.32 5.77 0.05
CA PHE A 55 3.97 5.19 -0.04
C PHE A 55 3.45 5.11 -1.49
N TYR A 56 3.70 6.11 -2.34
CA TYR A 56 3.33 6.02 -3.76
C TYR A 56 4.18 5.00 -4.52
N ALA A 57 5.48 4.97 -4.26
CA ALA A 57 6.40 4.01 -4.87
C ALA A 57 6.06 2.57 -4.47
N MET A 58 5.72 2.34 -3.20
CA MET A 58 5.27 1.06 -2.65
C MET A 58 4.12 0.46 -3.47
N ASP A 59 3.04 1.23 -3.73
CA ASP A 59 1.91 0.74 -4.54
C ASP A 59 2.33 0.40 -5.97
N CYS A 60 3.24 1.20 -6.55
CA CYS A 60 3.76 0.95 -7.89
C CYS A 60 4.52 -0.38 -7.96
N TYR A 61 5.47 -0.60 -7.04
CA TYR A 61 6.27 -1.83 -6.99
C TYR A 61 5.41 -3.07 -6.70
N ARG A 62 4.43 -2.94 -5.80
CA ARG A 62 3.43 -3.99 -5.55
C ARG A 62 2.72 -4.40 -6.83
N GLN A 63 2.26 -3.42 -7.61
CA GLN A 63 1.47 -3.65 -8.83
C GLN A 63 2.28 -4.39 -9.90
N ILE A 64 3.58 -4.09 -10.05
CA ILE A 64 4.46 -4.72 -11.05
C ILE A 64 5.18 -5.99 -10.58
N GLY A 65 4.85 -6.48 -9.37
CA GLY A 65 5.41 -7.72 -8.82
C GLY A 65 6.81 -7.60 -8.21
N GLU A 66 7.33 -6.39 -7.98
CA GLU A 66 8.62 -6.16 -7.32
C GLU A 66 8.50 -6.32 -5.79
N ASN A 67 8.30 -7.56 -5.35
CA ASN A 67 7.96 -7.92 -3.99
C ASN A 67 8.95 -7.39 -2.94
N ARG A 68 10.26 -7.49 -3.21
CA ARG A 68 11.30 -7.03 -2.27
C ARG A 68 11.19 -5.54 -1.97
N LEU A 69 11.10 -4.71 -3.03
CA LEU A 69 10.98 -3.26 -2.88
C LEU A 69 9.63 -2.86 -2.27
N ALA A 70 8.54 -3.54 -2.66
CA ALA A 70 7.23 -3.31 -2.08
C ALA A 70 7.22 -3.59 -0.55
N ARG A 71 7.89 -4.66 -0.11
CA ARG A 71 8.05 -5.01 1.31
C ARG A 71 8.86 -3.96 2.06
N GLU A 72 10.08 -3.66 1.59
CA GLU A 72 10.96 -2.66 2.22
C GLU A 72 10.27 -1.30 2.39
N LEU A 73 9.57 -0.82 1.36
CA LEU A 73 8.83 0.44 1.43
C LEU A 73 7.60 0.36 2.33
N SER A 74 6.92 -0.79 2.40
CA SER A 74 5.78 -0.95 3.31
C SER A 74 6.21 -0.84 4.77
N ASP A 75 7.33 -1.46 5.13
CA ASP A 75 7.90 -1.38 6.48
C ASP A 75 8.32 0.05 6.82
N GLU A 76 8.92 0.77 5.87
CA GLU A 76 9.25 2.19 6.02
C GLU A 76 8.00 3.05 6.22
N VAL A 77 6.97 2.85 5.39
CA VAL A 77 5.71 3.60 5.47
C VAL A 77 5.02 3.37 6.81
N ILE A 78 4.99 2.14 7.31
CA ILE A 78 4.44 1.83 8.63
C ILE A 78 5.26 2.53 9.71
N ARG A 79 6.59 2.41 9.67
CA ARG A 79 7.47 3.04 10.66
C ARG A 79 7.30 4.56 10.69
N ALA A 80 7.28 5.21 9.53
CA ALA A 80 7.14 6.66 9.42
C ALA A 80 5.71 7.17 9.73
N SER A 81 4.72 6.28 9.67
CA SER A 81 3.32 6.59 9.99
C SER A 81 2.94 6.29 11.45
N THR A 82 3.87 5.79 12.25
CA THR A 82 3.67 5.45 13.66
C THR A 82 4.61 6.29 14.52
N ASP A 83 4.08 6.91 15.58
CA ASP A 83 4.89 7.71 16.49
C ASP A 83 5.69 6.84 17.49
N PHE A 84 6.54 7.47 18.30
CA PHE A 84 7.36 6.77 19.30
C PHE A 84 6.53 6.04 20.39
N HIS A 85 5.28 6.45 20.59
CA HIS A 85 4.36 5.82 21.54
C HIS A 85 3.53 4.70 20.91
N GLY A 86 3.71 4.42 19.62
CA GLY A 86 2.95 3.42 18.89
C GLY A 86 1.61 3.91 18.35
N ASN A 87 1.32 5.21 18.41
CA ASN A 87 0.08 5.75 17.86
C ASN A 87 0.17 5.88 16.33
N GLU A 88 -0.88 5.44 15.65
CA GLU A 88 -1.01 5.58 14.21
C GLU A 88 -1.32 7.03 13.82
N ARG A 89 -0.37 7.67 13.14
CA ARG A 89 -0.53 9.02 12.61
C ARG A 89 -1.30 9.02 11.29
N TRP A 90 -1.01 8.06 10.42
CA TRP A 90 -1.64 7.93 9.09
C TRP A 90 -2.30 6.55 8.91
N PRO A 91 -3.42 6.26 9.59
CA PRO A 91 -4.05 4.93 9.59
C PRO A 91 -4.28 4.35 8.19
N MET A 92 -4.70 5.17 7.22
CA MET A 92 -4.91 4.71 5.84
C MET A 92 -3.61 4.30 5.13
N ARG A 93 -2.48 4.99 5.38
CA ARG A 93 -1.19 4.59 4.80
C ARG A 93 -0.71 3.27 5.41
N ILE A 94 -0.91 3.11 6.71
CA ILE A 94 -0.59 1.86 7.43
C ILE A 94 -1.44 0.71 6.88
N ALA A 95 -2.76 0.90 6.76
CA ALA A 95 -3.64 -0.15 6.23
C ALA A 95 -3.25 -0.58 4.81
N GLU A 96 -2.98 0.36 3.91
CA GLU A 96 -2.55 0.03 2.54
C GLU A 96 -1.15 -0.62 2.48
N ALA A 97 -0.23 -0.24 3.37
CA ALA A 97 1.06 -0.91 3.53
C ALA A 97 0.91 -2.33 4.08
N GLN A 98 0.01 -2.55 5.04
CA GLN A 98 -0.33 -3.89 5.54
C GLN A 98 -0.92 -4.75 4.42
N VAL A 99 -1.86 -4.24 3.62
CA VAL A 99 -2.36 -4.98 2.44
C VAL A 99 -1.24 -5.33 1.46
N THR A 100 -0.31 -4.40 1.24
CA THR A 100 0.85 -4.63 0.36
C THR A 100 1.72 -5.78 0.89
N LEU A 101 2.04 -5.79 2.17
CA LEU A 101 2.77 -6.88 2.83
C LEU A 101 2.01 -8.20 2.73
N GLY A 102 0.68 -8.18 2.85
CA GLY A 102 -0.16 -9.36 2.68
C GLY A 102 -0.04 -9.95 1.28
N ILE A 103 -0.08 -9.10 0.25
CA ILE A 103 0.07 -9.52 -1.16
C ILE A 103 1.47 -10.10 -1.41
N VAL A 104 2.51 -9.45 -0.87
CA VAL A 104 3.88 -9.95 -0.98
C VAL A 104 4.02 -11.32 -0.32
N ALA A 105 3.52 -11.49 0.91
CA ALA A 105 3.56 -12.75 1.63
C ALA A 105 2.82 -13.87 0.87
N ALA A 106 1.62 -13.60 0.34
CA ALA A 106 0.87 -14.57 -0.46
C ALA A 106 1.61 -14.95 -1.77
N ARG A 107 2.30 -13.99 -2.39
CA ARG A 107 3.14 -14.27 -3.57
C ARG A 107 4.38 -15.10 -3.24
N GLU A 108 4.85 -15.05 -2.00
CA GLU A 108 6.05 -15.75 -1.53
C GLU A 108 5.74 -17.13 -0.91
N GLY A 109 4.47 -17.54 -0.82
CA GLY A 109 4.11 -18.84 -0.26
C GLY A 109 3.54 -18.79 1.16
N ASN A 110 3.52 -17.62 1.81
CA ASN A 110 3.24 -17.47 3.23
C ASN A 110 1.79 -17.04 3.48
N LEU A 111 0.85 -18.00 3.43
CA LEU A 111 -0.59 -17.75 3.60
C LEU A 111 -0.93 -17.12 4.96
N ASP A 112 -0.42 -17.70 6.05
CA ASP A 112 -0.73 -17.22 7.41
C ASP A 112 -0.31 -15.76 7.61
N GLU A 113 0.88 -15.39 7.13
CA GLU A 113 1.33 -14.00 7.14
C GLU A 113 0.42 -13.13 6.29
N ALA A 114 0.07 -13.58 5.08
CA ALA A 114 -0.76 -12.83 4.16
C ALA A 114 -2.12 -12.46 4.77
N VAL A 115 -2.79 -13.44 5.38
CA VAL A 115 -4.06 -13.25 6.08
C VAL A 115 -3.86 -12.39 7.31
N GLY A 116 -2.79 -12.59 8.09
CA GLY A 116 -2.47 -11.77 9.25
C GLY A 116 -2.31 -10.28 8.91
N TYR A 117 -1.56 -9.97 7.85
CA TYR A 117 -1.42 -8.62 7.29
C TYR A 117 -2.77 -8.05 6.84
N GLY A 118 -3.55 -8.84 6.09
CA GLY A 118 -4.88 -8.45 5.64
C GLY A 118 -5.82 -8.11 6.80
N ARG A 119 -5.83 -8.93 7.86
CA ARG A 119 -6.66 -8.69 9.05
C ARG A 119 -6.26 -7.42 9.81
N ARG A 120 -4.95 -7.16 9.97
CA ARG A 120 -4.45 -5.91 10.57
C ARG A 120 -4.88 -4.68 9.77
N ALA A 121 -4.88 -4.76 8.44
CA ALA A 121 -5.37 -3.66 7.60
C ALA A 121 -6.87 -3.37 7.84
N LEU A 122 -7.67 -4.41 8.12
CA LEU A 122 -9.12 -4.31 8.33
C LEU A 122 -9.51 -3.85 9.75
N SER A 123 -8.63 -4.00 10.74
CA SER A 123 -8.89 -3.72 12.15
C SER A 123 -8.76 -2.25 12.56
N GLY A 124 -8.30 -1.36 11.68
CA GLY A 124 -8.15 0.06 12.03
C GLY A 124 -9.47 0.77 12.33
N ASP A 125 -9.48 1.62 13.36
CA ASP A 125 -10.66 2.40 13.78
C ASP A 125 -11.03 3.49 12.78
N ARG A 126 -10.02 4.21 12.24
CA ARG A 126 -10.20 5.23 11.20
C ARG A 126 -9.91 4.62 9.83
N LYS A 127 -10.96 4.31 9.07
CA LYS A 127 -10.85 3.72 7.74
C LYS A 127 -11.77 4.35 6.71
N SER A 128 -11.25 4.51 5.49
CA SER A 128 -12.06 4.72 4.30
C SER A 128 -12.44 3.35 3.76
N LEU A 129 -13.69 2.93 4.01
CA LEU A 129 -14.20 1.64 3.54
C LEU A 129 -14.03 1.45 2.02
N PRO A 130 -14.30 2.45 1.14
CA PRO A 130 -14.10 2.28 -0.30
C PRO A 130 -12.63 2.08 -0.70
N SER A 131 -11.70 2.84 -0.13
CA SER A 131 -10.26 2.67 -0.45
C SER A 131 -9.77 1.32 0.05
N LEU A 132 -10.13 0.96 1.29
CA LEU A 132 -9.74 -0.30 1.89
C LEU A 132 -10.31 -1.49 1.12
N ALA A 133 -11.58 -1.44 0.71
CA ALA A 133 -12.19 -2.46 -0.13
C ALA A 133 -11.52 -2.59 -1.51
N MET A 134 -11.05 -1.49 -2.11
CA MET A 134 -10.30 -1.54 -3.37
C MET A 134 -8.96 -2.26 -3.20
N HIS A 135 -8.17 -1.92 -2.18
CA HIS A 135 -6.84 -2.52 -1.99
C HIS A 135 -6.94 -3.96 -1.46
N SER A 136 -7.89 -4.23 -0.56
CA SER A 136 -8.14 -5.59 -0.06
C SER A 136 -8.64 -6.54 -1.14
N ARG A 137 -9.32 -6.05 -2.19
CA ARG A 137 -9.67 -6.87 -3.36
C ARG A 137 -8.44 -7.43 -4.08
N ASP A 138 -7.35 -6.66 -4.17
CA ASP A 138 -6.11 -7.14 -4.77
C ASP A 138 -5.50 -8.29 -3.94
N LEU A 139 -5.59 -8.21 -2.60
CA LEU A 139 -5.16 -9.30 -1.72
C LEU A 139 -6.09 -10.52 -1.86
N SER A 140 -7.41 -10.31 -1.82
CA SER A 140 -8.40 -11.37 -2.07
C SER A 140 -8.14 -12.11 -3.38
N GLN A 141 -7.84 -11.37 -4.45
CA GLN A 141 -7.52 -11.98 -5.73
C GLN A 141 -6.30 -12.91 -5.64
N VAL A 142 -5.19 -12.43 -5.05
CA VAL A 142 -3.97 -13.25 -4.92
C VAL A 142 -4.20 -14.47 -4.03
N LEU A 143 -4.99 -14.33 -2.96
CA LEU A 143 -5.35 -15.44 -2.08
C LEU A 143 -6.21 -16.47 -2.81
N THR A 144 -7.26 -16.04 -3.53
CA THR A 144 -8.09 -16.95 -4.32
C THR A 144 -7.31 -17.62 -5.45
N GLU A 145 -6.38 -16.94 -6.10
CA GLU A 145 -5.57 -17.53 -7.18
C GLU A 145 -4.60 -18.62 -6.69
N ARG A 146 -4.16 -18.57 -5.43
CA ARG A 146 -3.07 -19.42 -4.91
C ARG A 146 -3.47 -20.37 -3.79
N TYR A 147 -4.54 -20.05 -3.07
CA TYR A 147 -4.95 -20.69 -1.82
C TYR A 147 -6.47 -20.84 -1.74
N ALA A 148 -7.13 -21.11 -2.88
CA ALA A 148 -8.59 -21.19 -2.97
C ALA A 148 -9.22 -22.21 -2.00
N ASP A 149 -8.52 -23.32 -1.77
CA ASP A 149 -9.01 -24.45 -0.97
C ASP A 149 -8.66 -24.33 0.52
N GLU A 150 -7.95 -23.27 0.92
CA GLU A 150 -7.49 -23.08 2.29
C GLU A 150 -8.56 -22.34 3.12
N PRO A 151 -8.90 -22.83 4.31
CA PRO A 151 -9.97 -22.24 5.14
C PRO A 151 -9.65 -20.81 5.60
N GLU A 152 -8.36 -20.46 5.74
CA GLU A 152 -7.92 -19.11 6.10
C GLU A 152 -8.27 -18.09 4.99
N THR A 153 -8.23 -18.52 3.72
CA THR A 153 -8.66 -17.69 2.59
C THR A 153 -10.14 -17.41 2.67
N GLU A 154 -10.97 -18.45 2.85
CA GLU A 154 -12.43 -18.31 2.99
C GLU A 154 -12.78 -17.35 4.14
N ALA A 155 -12.20 -17.58 5.32
CA ALA A 155 -12.43 -16.74 6.50
C ALA A 155 -12.02 -15.27 6.28
N TYR A 156 -10.96 -15.01 5.51
CA TYR A 156 -10.58 -13.65 5.15
C TYR A 156 -11.59 -12.98 4.20
N LEU A 157 -12.08 -13.70 3.20
CA LEU A 157 -13.07 -13.20 2.25
C LEU A 157 -14.40 -12.87 2.93
N GLU A 158 -14.87 -13.74 3.83
CA GLU A 158 -16.06 -13.49 4.64
C GLU A 158 -15.92 -12.22 5.50
N GLN A 159 -14.76 -12.05 6.15
CA GLN A 159 -14.48 -10.85 6.92
C GLN A 159 -14.52 -9.60 6.05
N LEU A 160 -13.91 -9.63 4.86
CA LEU A 160 -13.93 -8.51 3.93
C LEU A 160 -15.35 -8.16 3.48
N GLN A 161 -16.17 -9.17 3.16
CA GLN A 161 -17.57 -8.98 2.75
C GLN A 161 -18.42 -8.36 3.87
N SER A 162 -18.19 -8.77 5.12
CA SER A 162 -18.90 -8.22 6.28
C SER A 162 -18.64 -6.72 6.44
N ILE A 163 -17.42 -6.27 6.18
CA ILE A 163 -17.00 -4.86 6.29
C ILE A 163 -17.54 -4.02 5.14
N GLN A 164 -17.66 -4.59 3.94
CA GLN A 164 -18.24 -3.90 2.77
C GLN A 164 -19.75 -3.71 2.85
N SER A 165 -20.42 -4.50 3.69
CA SER A 165 -21.88 -4.48 3.86
C SER A 165 -22.35 -3.53 4.96
N GLN A 166 -21.44 -2.82 5.62
CA GLN A 166 -21.68 -1.78 6.64
C GLN A 166 -21.74 -0.39 6.02
#